data_AF-A0A967SD97-F1
#
_entry.id   AF-A0A967SD97-F1
#
_cell.length_a   1.000
_cell.length_b   1.000
_cell.length_c   1.000
_cell.angle_alpha   90.00
_cell.angle_beta   90.00
_cell.angle_gamma   90.00
#
_symmetry.space_group_name_H-M   'P 1'
#
loop_
_entity.id
_entity.type
_entity.pdbx_description
1 polymer ?
#
loop_
_entity_poly.entity_id
_entity_poly.type
_entity_poly.pdbx_seq_one_letter_code
_entity_poly.pdbx_strand_id
1 'polypeptide(L)' 'LGRSLGLDVHAGHGLTYENVAPVAAIDELEELNIGHSIVSRAVFTGLEAAVREMAAIIRRARSS' A
#
# COMPACT_ATOMS: atom_id res chain seq x y z
N LEU A 1 6.26 11.15 14.62
CA LEU A 1 7.43 12.07 14.59
C LEU A 1 7.56 12.80 13.25
N GLY A 2 7.63 12.12 12.10
CA GLY A 2 7.73 12.80 10.79
C GLY A 2 6.63 13.85 10.56
N ARG A 3 5.36 13.44 10.71
CA ARG A 3 4.21 14.35 10.60
C ARG A 3 4.26 15.56 11.53
N SER A 4 4.67 15.36 12.80
CA SER A 4 4.79 16.47 13.77
C SER A 4 5.93 17.45 13.43
N LEU A 5 6.85 17.06 12.53
CA LEU A 5 7.91 17.91 11.98
C LEU A 5 7.52 18.51 10.62
N GLY A 6 6.30 18.31 10.14
CA GLY A 6 5.82 18.80 8.85
C GLY A 6 6.33 18.00 7.64
N LEU A 7 6.73 16.73 7.84
CA LEU A 7 7.18 15.85 6.75
C LEU A 7 6.06 14.90 6.32
N ASP A 8 5.93 14.71 5.01
CA ASP A 8 5.15 13.62 4.43
C ASP A 8 5.83 12.28 4.74
N VAL A 9 5.04 11.31 5.22
CA VAL A 9 5.57 10.00 5.63
C VAL A 9 5.14 8.95 4.61
N HIS A 10 6.10 8.30 3.97
CA HIS A 10 5.87 7.28 2.96
C HIS A 10 6.36 5.92 3.45
N ALA A 11 5.74 4.83 2.98
CA ALA A 11 6.19 3.46 3.22
C ALA A 11 6.02 2.61 1.94
N GLY A 12 6.37 1.31 1.98
CA GLY A 12 6.08 0.43 0.84
C GLY A 12 7.01 -0.77 0.63
N HIS A 13 8.24 -0.71 1.12
CA HIS A 13 9.20 -1.81 0.93
C HIS A 13 8.74 -3.09 1.65
N GLY A 14 8.65 -4.19 0.91
CA GLY A 14 8.25 -5.51 1.44
C GLY A 14 6.75 -5.70 1.68
N LEU A 15 5.90 -4.74 1.32
CA LEU A 15 4.46 -4.88 1.48
C LEU A 15 3.87 -5.85 0.45
N THR A 16 2.98 -6.71 0.92
CA THR A 16 2.25 -7.73 0.15
C THR A 16 0.74 -7.52 0.29
N TYR A 17 -0.07 -8.32 -0.41
CA TYR A 17 -1.53 -8.22 -0.33
C TYR A 17 -2.06 -8.64 1.05
N GLU A 18 -1.30 -9.45 1.79
CA GLU A 18 -1.68 -9.97 3.10
C GLU A 18 -1.31 -9.03 4.25
N ASN A 19 -0.26 -8.23 4.11
CA ASN A 19 0.28 -7.40 5.20
C ASN A 19 0.12 -5.89 4.99
N VAL A 20 -0.33 -5.44 3.82
CA VAL A 20 -0.46 -4.00 3.53
C VAL A 20 -1.55 -3.32 4.36
N ALA A 21 -2.63 -4.03 4.73
CA ALA A 21 -3.78 -3.46 5.43
C ALA A 21 -3.44 -2.75 6.76
N PRO A 22 -2.74 -3.39 7.73
CA PRO A 22 -2.38 -2.71 8.98
C PRO A 22 -1.45 -1.51 8.78
N VAL A 23 -0.64 -1.50 7.71
CA VAL A 23 0.22 -0.36 7.38
C VAL A 23 -0.59 0.76 6.76
N ALA A 24 -1.51 0.44 5.83
CA ALA A 24 -2.38 1.42 5.19
C ALA A 24 -3.35 2.14 6.16
N ALA A 25 -3.64 1.53 7.31
CA ALA A 25 -4.47 2.11 8.37
C ALA A 25 -3.74 3.15 9.24
N ILE A 26 -2.44 3.40 9.01
CA ILE A 26 -1.69 4.44 9.74
C ILE A 26 -2.03 5.80 9.14
N ASP A 27 -2.74 6.64 9.90
CA ASP A 27 -3.22 7.95 9.47
C ASP A 27 -2.11 8.93 9.04
N GLU A 28 -0.90 8.77 9.58
CA GLU A 28 0.24 9.62 9.23
C GLU A 28 0.92 9.26 7.92
N LEU A 29 0.62 8.11 7.31
CA LEU A 29 1.18 7.74 6.02
C LEU A 29 0.43 8.42 4.88
N GLU A 30 1.15 9.12 4.02
CA GLU A 30 0.60 9.77 2.83
C GLU A 30 0.55 8.82 1.62
N GLU A 31 1.64 8.06 1.40
CA GLU A 31 1.80 7.22 0.21
C GLU A 31 2.43 5.84 0.51
N LEU A 32 1.99 4.81 -0.24
CA LEU A 32 2.55 3.46 -0.24
C LEU A 32 3.14 3.09 -1.61
N ASN A 33 4.47 3.02 -1.70
CA ASN A 33 5.20 2.65 -2.91
C ASN A 33 5.52 1.16 -2.96
N ILE A 34 4.69 0.38 -3.66
CA ILE A 34 4.77 -1.09 -3.68
C ILE A 34 5.15 -1.59 -5.07
N GLY A 35 6.27 -2.32 -5.17
CA GLY A 35 6.81 -2.83 -6.43
C GLY A 35 6.67 -4.34 -6.59
N HIS A 36 7.61 -5.09 -6.01
CA HIS A 36 7.79 -6.53 -6.22
C HIS A 36 6.50 -7.34 -6.11
N SER A 37 5.71 -7.13 -5.04
CA SER A 37 4.46 -7.87 -4.83
C SER A 37 3.42 -7.64 -5.92
N ILE A 38 3.30 -6.41 -6.45
CA ILE A 38 2.39 -6.10 -7.56
C ILE A 38 2.85 -6.80 -8.83
N VAL A 39 4.14 -6.71 -9.16
CA VAL A 39 4.70 -7.36 -10.36
C VAL A 39 4.56 -8.88 -10.27
N SER A 40 4.85 -9.48 -9.11
CA SER A 40 4.70 -10.93 -8.87
C SER A 40 3.25 -11.39 -9.03
N ARG A 41 2.26 -10.63 -8.54
CA ARG A 41 0.82 -10.91 -8.75
C ARG A 41 0.41 -10.75 -10.22
N ALA A 42 0.96 -9.75 -10.91
CA ALA A 42 0.65 -9.42 -12.30
C ALA A 42 1.04 -10.54 -13.28
N VAL A 43 2.05 -11.36 -12.96
CA VAL A 43 2.42 -12.53 -13.77
C VAL A 43 1.25 -13.52 -13.94
N PHE A 44 0.36 -13.59 -12.95
CA PHE A 44 -0.78 -14.52 -12.96
C PHE A 44 -2.11 -13.88 -13.33
N THR A 45 -2.27 -12.58 -13.06
CA THR A 45 -3.57 -11.89 -13.13
C THR A 45 -3.60 -10.71 -14.10
N GLY A 46 -2.45 -10.30 -14.63
CA GLY A 46 -2.27 -9.05 -15.36
C GLY A 46 -2.06 -7.85 -14.44
N LEU A 47 -1.34 -6.84 -14.95
CA LEU A 47 -0.94 -5.67 -14.16
C LEU A 47 -2.13 -4.84 -13.67
N GLU A 48 -3.16 -4.66 -14.51
CA GLU A 48 -4.34 -3.89 -14.14
C GLU A 48 -5.06 -4.52 -12.94
N ALA A 49 -5.31 -5.83 -12.98
CA ALA A 49 -5.98 -6.55 -11.91
C ALA A 49 -5.17 -6.50 -10.60
N ALA A 50 -3.86 -6.73 -10.68
CA ALA A 50 -2.95 -6.67 -9.54
C ALA A 50 -2.97 -5.28 -8.86
N VAL A 51 -2.85 -4.20 -9.63
CA VAL A 51 -2.89 -2.82 -9.09
C VAL A 51 -4.26 -2.50 -8.48
N ARG A 52 -5.36 -2.88 -9.16
CA ARG A 52 -6.72 -2.63 -8.65
C ARG A 52 -6.98 -3.36 -7.33
N GLU A 53 -6.51 -4.60 -7.21
CA GLU A 53 -6.63 -5.40 -5.99
C GLU A 53 -5.86 -4.76 -4.83
N MET A 54 -4.59 -4.39 -5.04
CA MET A 54 -3.77 -3.72 -4.02
C MET A 54 -4.43 -2.40 -3.56
N ALA A 55 -4.88 -1.57 -4.51
CA ALA A 55 -5.55 -0.32 -4.21
C ALA A 55 -6.87 -0.52 -3.45
N ALA A 56 -7.62 -1.59 -3.72
CA ALA A 56 -8.85 -1.89 -3.00
C ALA A 56 -8.59 -2.23 -1.53
N ILE A 57 -7.53 -2.99 -1.23
CA ILE A 57 -7.14 -3.31 0.15
C ILE A 57 -6.75 -2.03 0.91
N ILE A 58 -5.90 -1.19 0.29
CA ILE A 58 -5.46 0.09 0.89
C ILE A 58 -6.65 1.00 1.19
N ARG A 59 -7.59 1.16 0.25
CA ARG A 59 -8.78 2.02 0.46
C ARG A 59 -9.66 1.49 1.58
N ARG A 60 -9.89 0.18 1.65
CA ARG A 60 -10.69 -0.42 2.71
C ARG A 60 -10.09 -0.18 4.08
N ALA A 61 -8.77 -0.38 4.22
CA ALA A 61 -8.05 -0.17 5.47
C ALA A 61 -8.08 1.29 5.96
N ARG A 62 -8.16 2.27 5.04
CA ARG A 62 -8.28 3.70 5.37
C ARG A 62 -9.71 4.17 5.66
N SER A 63 -10.72 3.38 5.29
CA SER A 63 -12.14 3.72 5.51
C SER A 63 -12.72 3.13 6.80
N SER A 64 -11.91 2.39 7.56
CA SER A 64 -12.26 1.64 8.77
C SER A 64 -11.76 2.28 10.04
#